data_AF-A0A2S6PHV2-F1
#
_entry.id   AF-A0A2S6PHV2-F1
#
_cell.length_a   1.000
_cell.length_b   1.000
_cell.length_c   1.000
_cell.angle_alpha   90.00
_cell.angle_beta   90.00
_cell.angle_gamma   90.00
#
_symmetry.space_group_name_H-M   'P 1'
#
loop_
_entity.id
_entity.type
_entity.pdbx_description
1 polymer ?
#
loop_
_entity_poly.entity_id
_entity_poly.type
_entity_poly.pdbx_seq_one_letter_code
_entity_poly.pdbx_strand_id
1 'polypeptide(L)'
;MAGEGEGSGSGGAAQESVRLEAQALHEVSSACASRRTDSWAAPPEPEPEPEPSPSPATVRPAPPPAPVALPTYRKATRKTPRTGPSLVSLTLLITAPAVFAVAVLRPRSSR
;
A
#
# COMPACT_ATOMS: atom_id res chain seq x y z
N MET A 1 8.39 -66.08 -28.99
CA MET A 1 7.66 -64.81 -28.85
C MET A 1 8.26 -64.07 -27.67
N ALA A 2 9.20 -63.16 -27.95
CA ALA A 2 9.81 -62.30 -26.93
C ALA A 2 8.94 -61.05 -26.79
N GLY A 3 8.45 -60.78 -25.58
CA GLY A 3 7.83 -59.51 -25.21
C GLY A 3 8.88 -58.66 -24.52
N GLU A 4 9.31 -57.62 -25.21
CA GLU A 4 10.12 -56.50 -24.71
C GLU A 4 9.28 -55.70 -23.69
N GLY A 5 9.84 -55.29 -22.55
CA GLY A 5 10.52 -54.00 -22.37
C GLY A 5 9.54 -53.02 -21.68
N GLU A 6 9.63 -52.85 -20.36
CA GLU A 6 10.38 -51.77 -19.66
C GLU A 6 9.73 -50.37 -19.72
N GLY A 7 9.79 -49.67 -18.57
CA GLY A 7 9.44 -48.24 -18.41
C GLY A 7 8.43 -48.02 -17.28
N SER A 8 8.77 -48.18 -16.00
CA SER A 8 9.75 -47.44 -15.19
C SER A 8 9.40 -45.96 -15.00
N GLY A 9 9.42 -45.55 -13.73
CA GLY A 9 8.81 -44.36 -13.16
C GLY A 9 9.29 -43.02 -13.74
N SER A 10 8.35 -42.09 -13.92
CA SER A 10 8.62 -40.70 -14.28
C SER A 10 7.41 -39.81 -13.97
N GLY A 11 6.96 -39.79 -12.72
CA GLY A 11 5.81 -38.97 -12.31
C GLY A 11 6.04 -38.10 -11.06
N GLY A 12 7.07 -38.41 -10.27
CA GLY A 12 7.29 -37.79 -8.95
C GLY A 12 7.82 -36.36 -9.02
N ALA A 13 8.81 -36.09 -9.88
CA ALA A 13 9.50 -34.79 -9.89
C ALA A 13 8.62 -33.63 -10.36
N ALA A 14 7.67 -33.88 -11.28
CA ALA A 14 6.72 -32.87 -11.71
C ALA A 14 5.64 -32.59 -10.65
N GLN A 15 5.18 -33.64 -9.94
CA GLN A 15 4.22 -33.52 -8.84
C GLN A 15 4.81 -32.78 -7.64
N GLU A 16 6.11 -32.98 -7.36
CA GLU A 16 6.80 -32.32 -6.25
C GLU A 16 6.96 -30.81 -6.49
N SER A 17 7.28 -30.41 -7.73
CA SER A 17 7.31 -29.00 -8.12
C SER A 17 5.94 -28.32 -8.00
N VAL A 18 4.87 -28.99 -8.40
CA VAL A 18 3.50 -28.47 -8.24
C VAL A 18 3.12 -28.35 -6.76
N ARG A 19 3.58 -29.27 -5.91
CA ARG A 19 3.34 -29.22 -4.46
C ARG A 19 4.11 -28.10 -3.78
N LEU A 20 5.35 -27.82 -4.20
CA LEU A 20 6.18 -26.72 -3.70
C LEU A 20 5.60 -25.34 -4.10
N GLU A 21 5.12 -25.20 -5.34
CA GLU A 21 4.40 -23.99 -5.79
C GLU A 21 3.12 -23.75 -4.98
N ALA A 22 2.35 -24.81 -4.70
CA ALA A 22 1.14 -24.70 -3.89
C ALA A 22 1.43 -24.26 -2.43
N GLN A 23 2.56 -24.70 -1.86
CA GLN A 23 3.00 -24.28 -0.52
C GLN A 23 3.43 -22.82 -0.51
N ALA A 24 4.19 -22.36 -1.52
CA ALA A 24 4.61 -20.97 -1.64
C ALA A 24 3.41 -20.01 -1.74
N LEU A 25 2.40 -20.37 -2.53
CA LEU A 25 1.17 -19.59 -2.65
C LEU A 25 0.38 -19.54 -1.34
N HIS A 26 0.40 -20.62 -0.55
CA HIS A 26 -0.28 -20.66 0.74
C HIS A 26 0.41 -19.74 1.78
N GLU A 27 1.74 -19.68 1.79
CA GLU A 27 2.48 -18.77 2.68
C GLU A 27 2.25 -17.30 2.31
N VAL A 28 2.25 -16.98 1.03
CA VAL A 28 1.95 -15.61 0.56
C VAL A 28 0.52 -15.21 0.94
N SER A 29 -0.43 -16.12 0.78
CA SER A 29 -1.83 -15.88 1.18
C SER A 29 -1.96 -15.67 2.69
N SER A 30 -1.29 -16.49 3.50
CA SER A 30 -1.26 -16.38 4.96
C SER A 30 -0.64 -15.05 5.41
N ALA A 31 0.48 -14.65 4.81
CA ALA A 31 1.14 -13.38 5.09
C ALA A 31 0.34 -12.14 4.65
N CYS A 32 -0.57 -12.29 3.69
CA CYS A 32 -1.52 -11.24 3.28
C CYS A 32 -2.74 -11.17 4.20
N ALA A 33 -3.16 -12.29 4.80
CA ALA A 33 -4.27 -12.33 5.74
C ALA A 33 -3.92 -11.65 7.07
N SER A 34 -2.72 -11.91 7.62
CA SER A 34 -2.28 -11.28 8.88
C SER A 34 -2.09 -9.76 8.79
N ARG A 35 -1.68 -9.24 7.63
CA ARG A 35 -1.50 -7.78 7.43
C ARG A 35 -2.80 -7.00 7.30
N ARG A 36 -3.95 -7.68 7.15
CA ARG A 36 -5.23 -7.02 6.84
C ARG A 36 -5.99 -6.56 8.09
N THR A 37 -5.64 -7.05 9.28
CA THR A 37 -6.36 -6.69 10.52
C THR A 37 -5.74 -5.53 11.29
N ASP A 38 -4.51 -5.11 11.00
CA ASP A 38 -3.83 -4.05 11.78
C ASP A 38 -4.21 -2.62 11.41
N SER A 39 -4.87 -2.40 10.26
CA SER A 39 -4.98 -1.04 9.70
C SER A 39 -6.35 -0.37 9.83
N TRP A 40 -7.39 -1.03 10.34
CA TRP A 40 -8.70 -0.39 10.50
C TRP A 40 -8.90 0.14 11.91
N ALA A 41 -8.02 1.04 12.33
CA ALA A 41 -8.32 1.95 13.43
C ALA A 41 -9.18 3.09 12.87
N ALA A 42 -10.36 3.30 13.46
CA ALA A 42 -11.29 4.36 13.06
C ALA A 42 -10.66 5.76 13.24
N PRO A 43 -10.98 6.74 12.37
CA PRO A 43 -10.46 8.10 12.47
C PRO A 43 -10.96 8.80 13.74
N PRO A 44 -10.12 9.57 14.46
CA PRO A 44 -10.54 10.32 15.64
C PRO A 44 -11.48 11.47 15.28
N GLU A 45 -12.41 11.77 16.19
CA GLU A 45 -13.45 12.80 16.07
C GLU A 45 -12.85 14.22 16.19
N PRO A 46 -13.33 15.23 15.45
CA PRO A 46 -12.76 16.58 15.50
C PRO A 46 -13.14 17.33 16.78
N GLU A 47 -12.16 18.03 17.38
CA GLU A 47 -12.34 18.88 18.57
C GLU A 47 -13.08 20.21 18.26
N PRO A 48 -13.79 20.79 19.25
CA PRO A 48 -14.54 22.05 19.09
C PRO A 48 -13.63 23.29 19.02
N GLU A 49 -14.04 24.30 18.26
CA GLU A 49 -13.30 25.56 18.05
C GLU A 49 -13.27 26.45 19.32
N PRO A 50 -12.15 27.17 19.56
CA PRO A 50 -12.01 28.06 20.72
C PRO A 50 -12.65 29.44 20.50
N GLU A 51 -13.18 30.03 21.58
CA GLU A 51 -13.78 31.37 21.60
C GLU A 51 -12.75 32.52 21.44
N PRO A 52 -13.16 33.69 20.92
CA PRO A 52 -12.25 34.81 20.70
C PRO A 52 -11.86 35.56 21.98
N SER A 53 -10.56 35.81 22.11
CA SER A 53 -9.90 36.53 23.21
C SER A 53 -10.07 38.06 23.15
N PRO A 54 -10.10 38.79 24.29
CA PRO A 54 -10.27 40.25 24.31
C PRO A 54 -9.05 41.03 23.78
N SER A 55 -9.32 42.23 23.25
CA SER A 55 -8.34 43.14 22.62
C SER A 55 -7.23 43.63 23.57
N PRO A 56 -5.95 43.65 23.13
CA PRO A 56 -4.84 44.11 23.95
C PRO A 56 -4.76 45.64 24.04
N ALA A 57 -4.32 46.13 25.21
CA ALA A 57 -3.99 47.54 25.44
C ALA A 57 -2.72 47.96 24.68
N THR A 58 -2.72 49.19 24.17
CA THR A 58 -1.63 49.76 23.36
C THR A 58 -0.34 49.93 24.16
N VAL A 59 0.62 49.04 23.94
CA VAL A 59 2.01 49.18 24.42
C VAL A 59 2.85 49.88 23.33
N ARG A 60 3.69 50.83 23.76
CA ARG A 60 4.61 51.57 22.89
C ARG A 60 5.58 50.59 22.18
N PRO A 61 5.72 50.65 20.84
CA PRO A 61 6.59 49.71 20.13
C PRO A 61 8.07 49.89 20.50
N ALA A 62 8.73 48.78 20.81
CA ALA A 62 10.18 48.72 20.93
C ALA A 62 10.84 48.88 19.53
N PRO A 63 12.07 49.41 19.45
CA PRO A 63 12.77 49.56 18.17
C PRO A 63 13.01 48.20 17.48
N PRO A 64 13.01 48.17 16.14
CA PRO A 64 13.15 46.94 15.39
C PRO A 64 14.55 46.33 15.58
N PRO A 65 14.67 44.99 15.64
CA PRO A 65 15.96 44.32 15.75
C PRO A 65 16.81 44.55 14.49
N ALA A 66 18.14 44.60 14.67
CA ALA A 66 19.08 44.75 13.56
C ALA A 66 19.01 43.55 12.59
N PRO A 67 19.09 43.78 11.27
CA PRO A 67 19.00 42.71 10.28
C PRO A 67 20.21 41.78 10.40
N VAL A 68 19.94 40.51 10.73
CA VAL A 68 20.95 39.45 10.78
C VAL A 68 21.13 38.83 9.39
N ALA A 69 22.38 38.65 8.96
CA ALA A 69 22.69 37.99 7.69
C ALA A 69 22.35 36.49 7.82
N LEU A 70 21.20 36.10 7.29
CA LEU A 70 20.79 34.70 7.24
C LEU A 70 21.45 34.01 6.03
N PRO A 71 21.96 32.77 6.19
CA PRO A 71 22.43 31.99 5.07
C PRO A 71 21.29 31.81 4.05
N THR A 72 21.62 31.95 2.76
CA THR A 72 20.65 31.80 1.69
C THR A 72 20.10 30.38 1.68
N TYR A 73 18.88 30.21 2.18
CA TYR A 73 18.19 28.93 2.16
C TYR A 73 18.00 28.45 0.72
N ARG A 74 18.71 27.38 0.35
CA ARG A 74 18.54 26.70 -0.94
C ARG A 74 17.34 25.76 -0.84
N LYS A 75 16.30 26.02 -1.62
CA LYS A 75 15.17 25.09 -1.76
C LYS A 75 15.67 23.77 -2.37
N ALA A 76 15.37 22.66 -1.71
CA ALA A 76 15.64 21.35 -2.26
C ALA A 76 14.80 21.14 -3.54
N THR A 77 15.45 20.80 -4.64
CA THR A 77 14.80 20.39 -5.88
C THR A 77 14.01 19.11 -5.60
N ARG A 78 12.70 19.23 -5.41
CA ARG A 78 11.81 18.08 -5.22
C ARG A 78 11.93 17.19 -6.46
N LYS A 79 12.16 15.90 -6.26
CA LYS A 79 12.14 14.91 -7.35
C LYS A 79 10.80 15.02 -8.07
N THR A 80 10.85 15.36 -9.35
CA THR A 80 9.67 15.35 -10.23
C THR A 80 9.05 13.96 -10.15
N PRO A 81 7.72 13.86 -9.92
CA PRO A 81 7.04 12.57 -9.95
C PRO A 81 7.37 11.88 -11.27
N ARG A 82 7.71 10.58 -11.18
CA ARG A 82 8.24 9.81 -12.30
C ARG A 82 7.22 9.83 -13.44
N THR A 83 7.58 10.47 -14.55
CA THR A 83 6.78 10.55 -15.77
C THR A 83 6.59 9.14 -16.34
N GLY A 84 5.54 8.47 -15.91
CA GLY A 84 5.20 7.11 -16.29
C GLY A 84 3.80 6.77 -15.78
N PRO A 85 3.18 5.70 -16.31
CA PRO A 85 1.89 5.26 -15.80
C PRO A 85 2.03 5.01 -14.29
N SER A 86 1.11 5.60 -13.51
CA SER A 86 1.10 5.39 -12.06
C SER A 86 1.12 3.89 -11.78
N LEU A 87 2.00 3.46 -10.87
CA LEU A 87 2.12 2.05 -10.48
C LEU A 87 0.76 1.52 -10.00
N VAL A 88 -0.04 2.38 -9.35
CA VAL A 88 -1.41 2.06 -8.94
C VAL A 88 -2.30 1.83 -10.17
N SER A 89 -2.26 2.71 -11.17
CA SER A 89 -3.03 2.56 -12.41
C SER A 89 -2.62 1.31 -13.18
N LEU A 90 -1.33 1.00 -13.26
CA LEU A 90 -0.83 -0.22 -13.89
C LEU A 90 -1.30 -1.47 -13.14
N THR A 91 -1.19 -1.45 -11.81
CA THR A 91 -1.63 -2.56 -10.97
C THR A 91 -3.12 -2.77 -11.13
N LEU A 92 -3.93 -1.70 -11.10
CA LEU A 92 -5.37 -1.78 -11.34
C LEU A 92 -5.68 -2.30 -12.75
N LEU A 93 -4.98 -1.87 -13.79
CA LEU A 93 -5.21 -2.40 -15.14
C LEU A 93 -5.00 -3.93 -15.22
N ILE A 94 -4.00 -4.44 -14.51
CA ILE A 94 -3.66 -5.87 -14.50
C ILE A 94 -4.60 -6.67 -13.59
N THR A 95 -4.84 -6.19 -12.35
CA THR A 95 -5.51 -6.99 -11.32
C THR A 95 -6.98 -6.64 -11.13
N ALA A 96 -7.43 -5.45 -11.56
CA ALA A 96 -8.83 -5.05 -11.37
C ALA A 96 -9.82 -5.98 -12.08
N PRO A 97 -9.59 -6.50 -13.31
CA PRO A 97 -10.55 -7.41 -13.94
C PRO A 97 -10.81 -8.68 -13.12
N ALA A 98 -9.76 -9.24 -12.51
CA ALA A 98 -9.86 -10.43 -11.66
C ALA A 98 -10.61 -10.12 -10.35
N VAL A 99 -10.26 -9.02 -9.68
CA VAL A 99 -10.93 -8.62 -8.42
C VAL A 99 -12.37 -8.19 -8.67
N PHE A 100 -12.65 -7.52 -9.79
CA PHE A 100 -13.99 -7.14 -10.21
C PHE A 100 -14.85 -8.38 -10.52
N ALA A 101 -14.31 -9.38 -11.23
CA ALA A 101 -15.01 -10.64 -11.44
C ALA A 101 -15.35 -11.31 -10.12
N VAL A 102 -14.43 -11.36 -9.15
CA VAL A 102 -14.69 -11.92 -7.82
C VAL A 102 -15.73 -11.11 -7.05
N ALA A 103 -15.68 -9.78 -7.11
CA ALA A 103 -16.65 -8.90 -6.44
C ALA A 103 -18.05 -9.00 -7.07
N VAL A 104 -18.15 -9.16 -8.39
CA VAL A 104 -19.39 -9.35 -9.15
C VAL A 104 -19.92 -10.78 -9.05
N LEU A 105 -19.10 -11.78 -8.73
CA LEU A 105 -19.54 -13.16 -8.49
C LEU A 105 -19.84 -13.45 -7.00
N ARG A 106 -19.28 -12.64 -6.09
CA ARG A 106 -19.79 -12.48 -4.73
C ARG A 106 -20.39 -11.08 -4.50
N PRO A 107 -21.40 -10.65 -5.27
CA PRO A 107 -22.17 -9.50 -4.91
C PRO A 107 -23.16 -10.00 -3.85
N ARG A 108 -22.90 -9.73 -2.57
CA ARG A 108 -23.92 -9.91 -1.52
C ARG A 108 -24.41 -11.36 -1.30
N SER A 109 -23.54 -12.28 -0.87
CA SER A 109 -23.96 -13.41 -0.03
C SER A 109 -23.69 -13.11 1.46
N SER A 110 -23.88 -11.85 1.87
CA SER A 110 -23.87 -11.43 3.28
C SER A 110 -24.56 -10.07 3.44
N ARG A 111 -25.77 -9.96 2.91
CA ARG A 111 -26.83 -9.21 3.58
C ARG A 111 -28.17 -9.81 3.20
#